data_AF-A0A239AWQ9-F1
#
_entry.id   AF-A0A239AWQ9-F1
#
_cell.length_a   1.000
_cell.length_b   1.000
_cell.length_c   1.000
_cell.angle_alpha   90.00
_cell.angle_beta   90.00
_cell.angle_gamma   90.00
#
_symmetry.space_group_name_H-M   'P 1'
#
loop_
_entity.id
_entity.type
_entity.pdbx_description
1 polymer ?
#
loop_
_entity_poly.entity_id
_entity_poly.type
_entity_poly.pdbx_seq_one_letter_code
_entity_poly.pdbx_strand_id
1 'polypeptide(L)'
;MKPLPLTAEMALAAILGEKTETRRPIPKRLHLHECGRVAYPMDNSPEARAKEQEPGWQYTFNGCLYQCAASDIPQAIRDIAAPFGLPGTELWLREPGRVGECLDEWDGCKVTIQYASDKASRTLIFPNRLMIGELKTMLPLWAMRCVGIPNGIFREAARYKTVVLAVRVERLWEITEAGAIAEGVEEAVKSWLLKYQPKWEPQCWLSHDHGESYCRRCAEKEAWKLRREGKDVEVDGGWSLASIESDVFEECTSCGKLLETSVHDPSDYLPFDGVHDGYLTAEEIAMVYNFGEHSLSLKEGYAREAYRVLWDMIYGKRPGLAWADNPWVSVTAWGSMVAI
;
A
#
# COMPACT_ATOMS: atom_id res chain seq x y z
N MET A 1 -9.03 -19.84 -13.61
CA MET A 1 -8.14 -19.07 -12.71
C MET A 1 -8.29 -17.57 -12.96
N LYS A 2 -8.52 -16.79 -11.90
CA LYS A 2 -8.55 -15.31 -11.96
C LYS A 2 -7.14 -14.73 -11.73
N PRO A 3 -6.81 -13.54 -12.27
CA PRO A 3 -5.51 -12.91 -12.00
C PRO A 3 -5.45 -12.37 -10.58
N LEU A 4 -4.31 -12.56 -9.92
CA LEU A 4 -3.92 -11.87 -8.68
C LEU A 4 -2.81 -10.86 -9.02
N PRO A 5 -3.15 -9.59 -9.30
CA PRO A 5 -2.18 -8.57 -9.66
C PRO A 5 -1.45 -8.05 -8.43
N LEU A 6 -0.13 -8.23 -8.40
CA LEU A 6 0.78 -7.78 -7.36
C LEU A 6 1.92 -6.98 -7.98
N THR A 7 2.53 -6.05 -7.23
CA THR A 7 3.80 -5.42 -7.65
C THR A 7 4.94 -6.44 -7.62
N ALA A 8 6.15 -6.07 -8.05
CA ALA A 8 7.28 -7.00 -8.08
C ALA A 8 7.62 -7.51 -6.67
N GLU A 9 7.59 -6.61 -5.70
CA GLU A 9 7.93 -6.83 -4.29
C GLU A 9 6.83 -7.64 -3.61
N MET A 10 5.56 -7.25 -3.81
CA MET A 10 4.42 -8.01 -3.29
C MET A 10 4.37 -9.43 -3.88
N ALA A 11 4.73 -9.58 -5.16
CA ALA A 11 4.81 -10.89 -5.80
C ALA A 11 5.90 -11.76 -5.19
N LEU A 12 7.10 -11.20 -4.96
CA LEU A 12 8.19 -11.91 -4.29
C LEU A 12 7.79 -12.32 -2.86
N ALA A 13 7.27 -11.38 -2.06
CA ALA A 13 6.78 -11.67 -0.71
C ALA A 13 5.68 -12.75 -0.71
N ALA A 14 4.80 -12.76 -1.71
CA ALA A 14 3.77 -13.80 -1.82
C ALA A 14 4.36 -15.17 -2.22
N ILE A 15 5.39 -15.20 -3.07
CA ILE A 15 6.12 -16.43 -3.41
C ILE A 15 6.86 -17.00 -2.19
N LEU A 16 7.46 -16.12 -1.37
CA LEU A 16 8.14 -16.48 -0.12
C LEU A 16 7.18 -16.84 1.03
N GLY A 17 5.87 -16.59 0.86
CA GLY A 17 4.85 -16.84 1.88
C GLY A 17 4.73 -15.76 2.96
N GLU A 18 5.48 -14.66 2.83
CA GLU A 18 5.43 -13.50 3.71
C GLU A 18 4.16 -12.66 3.49
N LYS A 19 3.59 -12.72 2.27
CA LYS A 19 2.32 -12.06 1.93
C LYS A 19 1.23 -13.07 1.59
N THR A 20 0.19 -13.10 2.42
CA THR A 20 -0.94 -14.04 2.30
C THR A 20 -2.28 -13.36 2.08
N GLU A 21 -2.34 -12.02 2.08
CA GLU A 21 -3.57 -11.28 1.86
C GLU A 21 -3.36 -9.93 1.14
N THR A 22 -4.43 -9.40 0.55
CA THR A 22 -4.46 -8.06 -0.06
C THR A 22 -5.79 -7.36 0.17
N ARG A 23 -5.74 -6.03 0.25
CA ARG A 23 -6.88 -5.15 0.45
C ARG A 23 -7.23 -4.39 -0.83
N ARG A 24 -8.52 -4.32 -1.15
CA ARG A 24 -9.07 -3.51 -2.25
C ARG A 24 -10.16 -2.59 -1.75
N PRO A 25 -10.17 -1.30 -2.16
CA PRO A 25 -11.22 -0.38 -1.73
C PRO A 25 -12.58 -0.86 -2.23
N ILE A 26 -13.58 -0.75 -1.37
CA ILE A 26 -14.98 -0.85 -1.73
C ILE A 26 -15.45 0.57 -2.05
N PRO A 27 -15.65 0.93 -3.34
CA PRO A 27 -16.07 2.28 -3.69
C PRO A 27 -17.46 2.58 -3.09
N LYS A 28 -17.62 3.77 -2.49
CA LYS A 28 -18.91 4.25 -1.93
C LYS A 28 -20.06 4.33 -2.94
N ARG A 29 -19.79 4.21 -4.25
CA ARG A 29 -20.83 4.16 -5.28
C ARG A 29 -21.54 2.80 -5.33
N LEU A 30 -22.31 2.50 -4.29
CA LEU A 30 -23.65 2.01 -4.55
C LEU A 30 -24.56 3.24 -4.52
N HIS A 31 -24.79 3.84 -5.68
CA HIS A 31 -26.06 4.51 -5.87
C HIS A 31 -27.11 3.41 -5.71
N LEU A 32 -27.76 3.36 -4.55
CA LEU A 32 -28.98 2.58 -4.28
C LEU A 32 -30.18 3.04 -5.15
N HIS A 33 -29.92 3.80 -6.20
CA HIS A 33 -30.90 4.12 -7.21
C HIS A 33 -30.80 3.06 -8.31
N GLU A 34 -31.80 2.18 -8.32
CA GLU A 34 -32.28 1.49 -9.53
C GLU A 34 -31.44 0.33 -10.09
N CYS A 35 -30.81 -0.50 -9.25
CA CYS A 35 -30.69 -1.91 -9.63
C CYS A 35 -32.07 -2.57 -9.47
N GLY A 36 -32.89 -2.42 -10.51
CA GLY A 36 -34.08 -3.22 -10.69
C GLY A 36 -33.74 -4.69 -10.46
N ARG A 37 -34.57 -5.33 -9.64
CA ARG A 37 -34.57 -6.76 -9.33
C ARG A 37 -34.18 -7.58 -10.56
N VAL A 38 -32.95 -8.08 -10.61
CA VAL A 38 -32.65 -9.30 -11.34
C VAL A 38 -32.41 -10.36 -10.28
N ALA A 39 -33.53 -10.86 -9.75
CA ALA A 39 -33.52 -12.10 -9.00
C ALA A 39 -33.15 -13.21 -9.98
N TYR A 40 -31.99 -13.83 -9.80
CA TYR A 40 -31.80 -15.19 -10.29
C TYR A 40 -32.81 -16.10 -9.56
N PRO A 41 -33.35 -17.15 -10.20
CA PRO A 41 -34.36 -17.98 -9.57
C PRO A 41 -33.73 -18.75 -8.42
N MET A 42 -33.89 -18.25 -7.20
CA MET A 42 -33.74 -19.03 -5.97
C MET A 42 -34.88 -20.04 -5.95
N ASP A 43 -34.55 -21.31 -5.72
CA ASP A 43 -35.52 -22.35 -5.43
C ASP A 43 -36.43 -21.91 -4.27
N ASN A 44 -37.73 -21.72 -4.56
CA ASN A 44 -38.74 -21.28 -3.61
C ASN A 44 -39.37 -22.47 -2.87
N SER A 45 -38.69 -23.62 -2.79
CA SER A 45 -39.18 -24.77 -2.06
C SER A 45 -39.39 -24.43 -0.57
N PRO A 46 -40.50 -24.87 0.05
CA PRO A 46 -40.76 -24.68 1.48
C PRO A 46 -39.64 -25.21 2.39
N GLU A 47 -38.89 -26.20 1.90
CA GLU A 47 -37.78 -26.86 2.60
C GLU A 47 -36.55 -25.94 2.75
N ALA A 48 -36.30 -25.04 1.79
CA ALA A 48 -35.22 -24.05 1.87
C ALA A 48 -35.50 -22.98 2.95
N ARG A 49 -36.77 -22.62 3.16
CA ARG A 49 -37.20 -21.64 4.18
C ARG A 49 -37.11 -22.15 5.62
N ALA A 50 -37.18 -23.47 5.83
CA ALA A 50 -37.18 -24.05 7.17
C ALA A 50 -35.79 -24.06 7.86
N LYS A 51 -34.70 -23.82 7.11
CA LYS A 51 -33.33 -23.80 7.66
C LYS A 51 -32.87 -22.42 8.19
N GLU A 52 -33.67 -21.37 8.05
CA GLU A 52 -33.30 -19.99 8.45
C GLU A 52 -33.57 -19.65 9.93
N GLN A 53 -34.04 -20.59 10.76
CA GLN A 53 -34.52 -20.29 12.12
C GLN A 53 -33.73 -20.95 13.27
N GLU A 54 -32.39 -20.97 13.20
CA GLU A 54 -31.56 -21.21 14.41
C GLU A 54 -30.75 -19.96 14.79
N PRO A 55 -30.64 -19.61 16.10
CA PRO A 55 -29.94 -18.43 16.57
C PRO A 55 -28.42 -18.67 16.56
N GLY A 56 -27.80 -18.34 15.44
CA GLY A 56 -26.35 -18.38 15.21
C GLY A 56 -26.07 -17.94 13.78
N TRP A 57 -25.91 -16.63 13.57
CA TRP A 57 -25.93 -15.94 12.28
C TRP A 57 -25.17 -16.64 11.13
N GLN A 58 -25.90 -16.94 10.06
CA GLN A 58 -25.38 -17.45 8.78
C GLN A 58 -25.98 -16.58 7.66
N TYR A 59 -25.16 -15.88 6.88
CA TYR A 59 -25.63 -15.11 5.73
C TYR A 59 -24.99 -15.61 4.44
N THR A 60 -25.81 -15.83 3.43
CA THR A 60 -25.36 -16.20 2.07
C THR A 60 -25.27 -14.97 1.18
N PHE A 61 -24.09 -14.72 0.64
CA PHE A 61 -23.89 -13.85 -0.51
C PHE A 61 -23.25 -14.67 -1.63
N ASN A 62 -23.91 -14.77 -2.80
CA ASN A 62 -23.51 -15.64 -3.92
C ASN A 62 -23.15 -17.09 -3.51
N GLY A 63 -23.78 -17.62 -2.45
CA GLY A 63 -23.54 -18.98 -1.97
C GLY A 63 -22.35 -19.18 -1.01
N CYS A 64 -21.82 -18.13 -0.36
CA CYS A 64 -20.81 -18.28 0.71
C CYS A 64 -21.16 -17.53 2.01
N LEU A 65 -20.75 -18.15 3.13
CA LEU A 65 -20.83 -17.68 4.51
C LEU A 65 -19.70 -16.69 4.80
N TYR A 66 -20.06 -15.50 5.26
CA TYR A 66 -19.12 -14.53 5.83
C TYR A 66 -19.23 -14.55 7.36
N GLN A 67 -18.09 -14.63 8.05
CA GLN A 67 -18.03 -14.41 9.49
C GLN A 67 -17.80 -12.90 9.71
N CYS A 68 -18.80 -12.18 10.21
CA CYS A 68 -18.68 -10.76 10.57
C CYS A 68 -19.12 -10.57 12.00
N ALA A 69 -18.24 -9.99 12.82
CA ALA A 69 -18.51 -9.67 14.22
C ALA A 69 -19.23 -8.31 14.40
N ALA A 70 -19.37 -7.51 13.34
CA ALA A 70 -19.88 -6.14 13.44
C ALA A 70 -21.35 -6.02 13.00
N SER A 71 -22.20 -5.53 13.90
CA SER A 71 -23.63 -5.22 13.67
C SER A 71 -23.88 -4.11 12.65
N ASP A 72 -22.84 -3.40 12.20
CA ASP A 72 -22.97 -2.06 11.59
C ASP A 72 -22.66 -2.01 10.09
N ILE A 73 -22.63 -3.15 9.39
CA ILE A 73 -22.37 -3.17 7.94
C ILE A 73 -23.64 -2.72 7.18
N PRO A 74 -23.62 -1.57 6.48
CA PRO A 74 -24.77 -1.11 5.70
C PRO A 74 -25.19 -2.16 4.65
N GLN A 75 -26.50 -2.32 4.44
CA GLN A 75 -27.07 -3.30 3.51
C GLN A 75 -26.40 -3.26 2.11
N ALA A 76 -26.01 -2.08 1.63
CA ALA A 76 -25.33 -1.89 0.34
C ALA A 76 -23.98 -2.62 0.23
N ILE A 77 -23.30 -2.89 1.34
CA ILE A 77 -22.01 -3.59 1.36
C ILE A 77 -22.19 -5.11 1.26
N ARG A 78 -23.39 -5.60 1.60
CA ARG A 78 -23.70 -7.04 1.58
C ARG A 78 -23.72 -7.62 0.16
N ASP A 79 -23.86 -6.77 -0.85
CA ASP A 79 -24.01 -7.19 -2.25
C ASP A 79 -22.73 -7.09 -3.11
N ILE A 80 -21.55 -6.96 -2.49
CA ILE A 80 -20.30 -6.70 -3.23
C ILE A 80 -19.65 -7.98 -3.71
N ALA A 81 -19.51 -8.12 -5.02
CA ALA A 81 -18.75 -9.21 -5.62
C ALA A 81 -17.28 -9.25 -5.11
N ALA A 82 -16.87 -10.40 -4.61
CA ALA A 82 -15.48 -10.63 -4.18
C ALA A 82 -14.51 -10.40 -5.37
N PRO A 83 -13.57 -9.44 -5.28
CA PRO A 83 -12.73 -9.03 -6.42
C PRO A 83 -11.97 -10.20 -7.06
N PHE A 84 -11.50 -11.12 -6.23
CA PHE A 84 -10.72 -12.29 -6.65
C PHE A 84 -11.53 -13.59 -6.65
N GLY A 85 -12.85 -13.52 -6.41
CA GLY A 85 -13.70 -14.71 -6.26
C GLY A 85 -13.84 -15.18 -4.82
N LEU A 86 -14.64 -16.23 -4.64
CA LEU A 86 -14.99 -16.80 -3.34
C LEU A 86 -13.89 -17.76 -2.85
N PRO A 87 -13.88 -18.14 -1.55
CA PRO A 87 -13.05 -19.24 -1.07
C PRO A 87 -13.11 -20.47 -1.99
N GLY A 88 -11.96 -21.07 -2.27
CA GLY A 88 -11.80 -22.14 -3.25
C GLY A 88 -11.54 -21.65 -4.69
N THR A 89 -11.63 -20.35 -4.98
CA THR A 89 -11.29 -19.83 -6.31
C THR A 89 -9.79 -19.92 -6.57
N GLU A 90 -9.41 -20.59 -7.66
CA GLU A 90 -8.01 -20.59 -8.12
C GLU A 90 -7.60 -19.23 -8.72
N LEU A 91 -6.45 -18.74 -8.27
CA LEU A 91 -5.80 -17.53 -8.75
C LEU A 91 -4.48 -17.88 -9.41
N TRP A 92 -4.07 -17.09 -10.40
CA TRP A 92 -2.70 -17.10 -10.93
C TRP A 92 -2.02 -15.77 -10.60
N LEU A 93 -0.75 -15.84 -10.18
CA LEU A 93 0.03 -14.66 -9.82
C LEU A 93 0.34 -13.83 -11.07
N ARG A 94 -0.16 -12.59 -11.09
CA ARG A 94 0.07 -11.64 -12.17
C ARG A 94 1.09 -10.60 -11.71
N GLU A 95 2.36 -10.97 -11.83
CA GLU A 95 3.49 -10.10 -11.52
C GLU A 95 3.86 -9.19 -12.70
N PRO A 96 4.52 -8.05 -12.45
CA PRO A 96 5.12 -7.24 -13.51
C PRO A 96 6.26 -8.00 -14.21
N GLY A 97 6.40 -7.75 -15.51
CA GLY A 97 7.47 -8.33 -16.31
C GLY A 97 7.67 -7.54 -17.60
N ARG A 98 8.74 -7.87 -18.31
CA ARG A 98 9.06 -7.29 -19.63
C ARG A 98 9.40 -8.39 -20.62
N VAL A 99 9.24 -8.10 -21.89
CA VAL A 99 9.82 -8.95 -22.95
C VAL A 99 11.30 -8.64 -23.03
N GLY A 100 12.15 -9.65 -22.84
CA GLY A 100 13.59 -9.56 -23.03
C GLY A 100 13.98 -9.75 -24.50
N GLU A 101 13.37 -10.75 -25.15
CA GLU A 101 13.66 -11.13 -26.53
C GLU A 101 12.37 -11.65 -27.21
N CYS A 102 12.18 -11.37 -28.51
CA CYS A 102 11.21 -12.08 -29.37
C CYS A 102 11.96 -12.57 -30.61
N LEU A 103 11.89 -13.87 -30.86
CA LEU A 103 12.45 -14.53 -32.03
C LEU A 103 11.30 -15.09 -32.84
N ASP A 104 11.16 -14.61 -34.08
CA ASP A 104 10.17 -15.16 -35.00
C ASP A 104 10.67 -16.49 -35.55
N GLU A 105 10.01 -17.58 -35.17
CA GLU A 105 10.34 -18.94 -35.60
C GLU A 105 9.19 -19.55 -36.39
N TRP A 106 9.51 -20.60 -37.16
CA TRP A 106 8.54 -21.30 -38.01
C TRP A 106 7.39 -21.94 -37.22
N ASP A 107 7.55 -22.19 -35.91
CA ASP A 107 6.55 -22.71 -34.99
C ASP A 107 5.86 -21.61 -34.13
N GLY A 108 6.14 -20.33 -34.40
CA GLY A 108 5.56 -19.13 -33.76
C GLY A 108 6.62 -18.16 -33.19
N CYS A 109 6.27 -16.91 -32.82
CA CYS A 109 7.25 -16.06 -32.12
C CYS A 109 7.51 -16.62 -30.73
N LYS A 110 8.75 -17.00 -30.46
CA LYS A 110 9.20 -17.31 -29.11
C LYS A 110 9.54 -16.00 -28.41
N VAL A 111 8.97 -15.80 -27.23
CA VAL A 111 9.28 -14.67 -26.36
C VAL A 111 9.96 -15.13 -25.09
N THR A 112 11.01 -14.43 -24.70
CA THR A 112 11.63 -14.55 -23.39
C THR A 112 11.06 -13.47 -22.49
N ILE A 113 10.34 -13.86 -21.44
CA ILE A 113 9.78 -12.97 -20.44
C ILE A 113 10.75 -12.89 -19.28
N GLN A 114 11.15 -11.68 -18.91
CA GLN A 114 11.92 -11.40 -17.69
C GLN A 114 10.96 -10.89 -16.60
N TYR A 115 10.92 -11.59 -15.47
CA TYR A 115 10.06 -11.26 -14.34
C TYR A 115 10.70 -10.15 -13.51
N ALA A 116 9.90 -9.15 -13.09
CA ALA A 116 10.46 -8.02 -12.35
C ALA A 116 10.78 -8.37 -10.89
N SER A 117 10.11 -9.37 -10.33
CA SER A 117 10.23 -9.83 -8.92
C SER A 117 11.60 -10.40 -8.60
N ASP A 118 12.12 -11.31 -9.42
CA ASP A 118 13.36 -12.05 -9.16
C ASP A 118 14.34 -12.04 -10.34
N LYS A 119 14.02 -11.31 -11.42
CA LYS A 119 14.79 -11.23 -12.67
C LYS A 119 14.96 -12.56 -13.41
N ALA A 120 14.28 -13.62 -12.95
CA ALA A 120 14.24 -14.88 -13.66
C ALA A 120 13.66 -14.65 -15.07
N SER A 121 13.95 -15.58 -15.97
CA SER A 121 13.44 -15.54 -17.33
C SER A 121 12.78 -16.85 -17.73
N ARG A 122 11.75 -16.76 -18.56
CA ARG A 122 11.07 -17.92 -19.14
C ARG A 122 10.80 -17.67 -20.61
N THR A 123 11.18 -18.63 -21.45
CA THR A 123 10.87 -18.60 -22.89
C THR A 123 9.61 -19.41 -23.14
N LEU A 124 8.71 -18.86 -23.96
CA LEU A 124 7.49 -19.53 -24.40
C LEU A 124 7.05 -19.03 -25.77
N ILE A 125 6.19 -19.81 -26.42
CA ILE A 125 5.53 -19.39 -27.65
C ILE A 125 4.53 -18.28 -27.31
N PHE A 126 4.56 -17.18 -28.07
CA PHE A 126 3.69 -16.04 -27.85
C PHE A 126 2.22 -16.45 -28.06
N PRO A 127 1.31 -16.15 -27.12
CA PRO A 127 -0.06 -16.64 -27.23
C PRO A 127 -0.82 -16.00 -28.39
N ASN A 128 -1.42 -16.83 -29.26
CA ASN A 128 -2.26 -16.37 -30.37
C ASN A 128 -3.37 -15.40 -29.95
N ARG A 129 -3.88 -15.49 -28.70
CA ARG A 129 -4.92 -14.58 -28.18
C ARG A 129 -4.43 -13.15 -27.94
N LEU A 130 -3.12 -12.95 -27.86
CA LEU A 130 -2.48 -11.63 -27.66
C LEU A 130 -1.94 -11.04 -28.96
N MET A 131 -1.93 -11.84 -30.03
CA MET A 131 -1.58 -11.37 -31.37
C MET A 131 -2.64 -10.38 -31.86
N ILE A 132 -2.19 -9.38 -32.60
CA ILE A 132 -2.99 -8.30 -33.17
C ILE A 132 -3.10 -8.46 -34.70
N GLY A 133 -3.92 -7.61 -35.31
CA GLY A 133 -4.30 -7.69 -36.73
C GLY A 133 -5.48 -8.63 -36.95
N GLU A 134 -6.17 -8.46 -38.08
CA GLU A 134 -7.37 -9.24 -38.42
C GLU A 134 -7.11 -10.75 -38.43
N LEU A 135 -5.91 -11.14 -38.86
CA LEU A 135 -5.47 -12.54 -38.93
C LEU A 135 -4.75 -13.03 -37.67
N LYS A 136 -4.58 -12.20 -36.64
CA LYS A 136 -3.81 -12.53 -35.42
C LYS A 136 -2.39 -13.03 -35.73
N THR A 137 -1.75 -12.42 -36.72
CA THR A 137 -0.40 -12.76 -37.20
C THR A 137 0.67 -11.77 -36.76
N MET A 138 0.29 -10.64 -36.14
CA MET A 138 1.23 -9.61 -35.74
C MET A 138 1.39 -9.55 -34.22
N LEU A 139 2.61 -9.35 -33.76
CA LEU A 139 2.89 -9.09 -32.35
C LEU A 139 2.47 -7.67 -31.97
N PRO A 140 2.00 -7.45 -30.74
CA PRO A 140 1.76 -6.09 -30.25
C PRO A 140 3.08 -5.32 -30.10
N LEU A 141 3.02 -3.99 -30.24
CA LEU A 141 4.19 -3.11 -30.20
C LEU A 141 5.05 -3.30 -28.95
N TRP A 142 4.44 -3.56 -27.79
CA TRP A 142 5.18 -3.76 -26.54
C TRP A 142 6.03 -5.05 -26.56
N ALA A 143 5.57 -6.08 -27.26
CA ALA A 143 6.31 -7.32 -27.42
C ALA A 143 7.44 -7.16 -28.45
N MET A 144 7.14 -6.56 -29.61
CA MET A 144 8.15 -6.31 -30.65
C MET A 144 9.27 -5.38 -30.20
N ARG A 145 8.98 -4.43 -29.29
CA ARG A 145 9.96 -3.48 -28.75
C ARG A 145 10.70 -3.97 -27.51
N CYS A 146 10.45 -5.20 -27.05
CA CYS A 146 11.06 -5.76 -25.83
C CYS A 146 10.93 -4.84 -24.59
N VAL A 147 9.73 -4.29 -24.38
CA VAL A 147 9.42 -3.38 -23.26
C VAL A 147 8.55 -4.04 -22.19
N GLY A 148 8.19 -3.27 -21.16
CA GLY A 148 7.30 -3.71 -20.09
C GLY A 148 5.94 -4.18 -20.60
N ILE A 149 5.44 -5.28 -20.03
CA ILE A 149 4.17 -5.88 -20.41
C ILE A 149 3.03 -5.07 -19.77
N PRO A 150 2.09 -4.54 -20.56
CA PRO A 150 0.99 -3.76 -20.03
C PRO A 150 0.15 -4.54 -19.02
N ASN A 151 -0.06 -3.96 -17.83
CA ASN A 151 -0.79 -4.56 -16.72
C ASN A 151 -0.17 -5.84 -16.15
N GLY A 152 1.12 -6.10 -16.39
CA GLY A 152 1.84 -7.29 -15.91
C GLY A 152 1.68 -8.51 -16.82
N ILE A 153 2.41 -9.58 -16.49
CA ILE A 153 2.51 -10.80 -17.31
C ILE A 153 1.12 -11.36 -17.65
N PHE A 154 1.05 -12.11 -18.75
CA PHE A 154 -0.17 -12.80 -19.16
C PHE A 154 -0.21 -14.23 -18.59
N ARG A 155 -1.42 -14.83 -18.54
CA ARG A 155 -1.69 -16.09 -17.86
C ARG A 155 -0.75 -17.24 -18.26
N GLU A 156 -0.43 -17.36 -19.55
CA GLU A 156 0.44 -18.42 -20.09
C GLU A 156 1.89 -18.28 -19.63
N ALA A 157 2.32 -17.07 -19.27
CA ALA A 157 3.62 -16.80 -18.67
C ALA A 157 3.60 -16.86 -17.14
N ALA A 158 2.44 -17.12 -16.50
CA ALA A 158 2.36 -17.22 -15.05
C ALA A 158 3.19 -18.41 -14.54
N ARG A 159 3.92 -18.19 -13.45
CA ARG A 159 4.76 -19.22 -12.81
C ARG A 159 4.10 -19.86 -11.61
N TYR A 160 3.18 -19.14 -10.97
CA TYR A 160 2.59 -19.54 -9.71
C TYR A 160 1.07 -19.39 -9.74
N LYS A 161 0.41 -20.30 -9.02
CA LYS A 161 -1.01 -20.25 -8.70
C LYS A 161 -1.24 -20.41 -7.20
N THR A 162 -2.40 -19.95 -6.74
CA THR A 162 -2.85 -20.14 -5.36
C THR A 162 -4.39 -20.26 -5.34
N VAL A 163 -4.97 -20.46 -4.17
CA VAL A 163 -6.41 -20.57 -3.95
C VAL A 163 -6.83 -19.54 -2.91
N VAL A 164 -7.95 -18.85 -3.16
CA VAL A 164 -8.58 -17.97 -2.16
C VAL A 164 -9.00 -18.81 -0.95
N LEU A 165 -8.54 -18.44 0.24
CA LEU A 165 -8.90 -19.10 1.49
C LEU A 165 -10.07 -18.40 2.18
N ALA A 166 -10.04 -17.07 2.19
CA ALA A 166 -11.07 -16.27 2.85
C ALA A 166 -11.25 -14.93 2.14
N VAL A 167 -12.48 -14.43 2.18
CA VAL A 167 -12.82 -13.05 1.78
C VAL A 167 -13.59 -12.43 2.92
N ARG A 168 -13.19 -11.24 3.34
CA ARG A 168 -13.84 -10.51 4.43
C ARG A 168 -13.88 -9.01 4.13
N VAL A 169 -14.70 -8.30 4.88
CA VAL A 169 -14.84 -6.85 4.78
C VAL A 169 -14.38 -6.25 6.09
N GLU A 170 -13.47 -5.27 6.01
CA GLU A 170 -12.86 -4.62 7.16
C GLU A 170 -12.87 -3.10 6.97
N ARG A 171 -12.73 -2.37 8.07
CA ARG A 171 -12.36 -0.96 7.99
C ARG A 171 -10.89 -0.84 7.65
N LEU A 172 -10.53 0.12 6.81
CA LEU A 172 -9.14 0.34 6.42
C LEU A 172 -8.21 0.52 7.64
N TRP A 173 -8.69 1.20 8.69
CA TRP A 173 -7.92 1.42 9.91
C TRP A 173 -7.67 0.17 10.74
N GLU A 174 -8.37 -0.93 10.49
CA GLU A 174 -8.16 -2.22 11.17
C GLU A 174 -6.92 -2.97 10.64
N ILE A 175 -6.21 -2.40 9.66
CA ILE A 175 -4.92 -2.96 9.23
C ILE A 175 -3.91 -2.94 10.38
N THR A 176 -3.29 -4.10 10.60
CA THR A 176 -2.22 -4.31 11.59
C THR A 176 -0.88 -3.86 11.01
N GLU A 177 0.13 -3.62 11.86
CA GLU A 177 1.51 -3.35 11.40
C GLU A 177 2.02 -4.46 10.46
N ALA A 178 1.85 -5.73 10.86
CA ALA A 178 2.22 -6.87 10.03
C ALA A 178 1.45 -6.90 8.70
N GLY A 179 0.15 -6.57 8.71
CA GLY A 179 -0.66 -6.47 7.50
C GLY A 179 -0.20 -5.34 6.58
N ALA A 180 0.22 -4.21 7.15
CA ALA A 180 0.80 -3.09 6.41
C ALA A 180 2.15 -3.47 5.78
N ILE A 181 3.06 -4.09 6.53
CA ILE A 181 4.34 -4.61 6.00
C ILE A 181 4.07 -5.54 4.82
N ALA A 182 3.14 -6.49 4.98
CA ALA A 182 2.76 -7.43 3.94
C ALA A 182 2.17 -6.77 2.68
N GLU A 183 1.64 -5.54 2.75
CA GLU A 183 1.19 -4.80 1.56
C GLU A 183 2.33 -4.16 0.75
N GLY A 184 3.59 -4.44 1.10
CA GLY A 184 4.77 -4.01 0.33
C GLY A 184 5.15 -2.55 0.58
N VAL A 185 4.85 -2.06 1.78
CA VAL A 185 4.98 -0.65 2.16
C VAL A 185 6.42 -0.17 2.12
N GLU A 186 7.40 -1.05 2.38
CA GLU A 186 8.81 -0.69 2.49
C GLU A 186 9.36 0.02 1.24
N GLU A 187 9.04 -0.47 0.04
CA GLU A 187 9.58 0.11 -1.21
C GLU A 187 8.84 1.39 -1.65
N ALA A 188 7.54 1.46 -1.35
CA ALA A 188 6.74 2.66 -1.55
C ALA A 188 7.23 3.80 -0.65
N VAL A 189 7.62 3.49 0.60
CA VAL A 189 8.23 4.44 1.53
C VAL A 189 9.60 4.88 1.05
N LYS A 190 10.48 3.96 0.62
CA LYS A 190 11.79 4.33 0.05
C LYS A 190 11.63 5.29 -1.13
N SER A 191 10.74 4.93 -2.07
CA SER A 191 10.43 5.77 -3.23
C SER A 191 9.81 7.11 -2.82
N TRP A 192 9.00 7.13 -1.77
CA TRP A 192 8.41 8.35 -1.21
C TRP A 192 9.46 9.22 -0.52
N LEU A 193 10.31 8.69 0.37
CA LEU A 193 11.40 9.41 1.03
C LEU A 193 12.37 10.02 0.02
N LEU A 194 12.66 9.31 -1.07
CA LEU A 194 13.52 9.81 -2.15
C LEU A 194 12.84 10.91 -2.99
N LYS A 195 11.52 10.84 -3.19
CA LYS A 195 10.76 11.78 -4.03
C LYS A 195 10.23 13.00 -3.26
N TYR A 196 9.87 12.76 -2.02
CA TYR A 196 9.39 13.67 -1.01
C TYR A 196 10.37 13.59 0.14
N GLN A 197 11.63 13.99 -0.06
CA GLN A 197 12.33 14.64 1.03
C GLN A 197 11.40 15.78 1.43
N PRO A 198 10.60 15.63 2.49
CA PRO A 198 9.67 16.70 2.79
C PRO A 198 10.61 17.82 3.22
N LYS A 199 10.37 19.05 2.76
CA LYS A 199 11.13 20.20 3.24
C LYS A 199 10.75 20.37 4.71
N TRP A 200 11.39 19.56 5.56
CA TRP A 200 11.23 19.60 6.99
C TRP A 200 11.70 20.98 7.39
N GLU A 201 10.82 21.70 8.07
CA GLU A 201 11.18 22.99 8.62
C GLU A 201 11.59 22.72 10.06
N PRO A 202 12.75 23.26 10.49
CA PRO A 202 13.21 23.07 11.85
C PRO A 202 12.15 23.57 12.82
N GLN A 203 12.00 22.86 13.94
CA GLN A 203 11.20 23.33 15.06
C GLN A 203 11.78 24.64 15.60
N CYS A 204 10.93 25.66 15.66
CA CYS A 204 11.23 26.94 16.26
C CYS A 204 10.29 27.20 17.43
N TRP A 205 10.77 27.92 18.42
CA TRP A 205 9.99 28.47 19.52
C TRP A 205 10.22 29.98 19.58
N LEU A 206 9.47 30.65 20.44
CA LEU A 206 9.66 32.06 20.73
C LEU A 206 10.38 32.16 22.08
N SER A 207 11.30 33.11 22.24
CA SER A 207 12.06 33.28 23.49
C SER A 207 11.19 33.51 24.74
N HIS A 208 9.90 33.81 24.56
CA HIS A 208 8.92 34.02 25.62
C HIS A 208 7.94 32.85 25.80
N ASP A 209 7.99 31.83 24.94
CA ASP A 209 7.07 30.69 24.95
C ASP A 209 7.84 29.39 24.76
N HIS A 210 8.05 28.66 25.86
CA HIS A 210 8.71 27.36 25.85
C HIS A 210 7.73 26.19 25.62
N GLY A 211 6.43 26.47 25.41
CA GLY A 211 5.40 25.43 25.31
C GLY A 211 4.84 25.21 23.90
N GLU A 212 5.04 26.16 22.98
CA GLU A 212 4.49 26.07 21.63
C GLU A 212 5.56 25.90 20.55
N SER A 213 5.34 24.91 19.70
CA SER A 213 6.22 24.59 18.58
C SER A 213 5.70 25.18 17.29
N TYR A 214 6.58 25.83 16.54
CA TYR A 214 6.27 26.51 15.29
C TYR A 214 7.21 26.07 14.17
N CYS A 215 6.73 26.10 12.92
CA CYS A 215 7.65 26.13 11.78
C CYS A 215 8.27 27.52 11.68
N ARG A 216 9.47 27.64 11.12
CA ARG A 216 10.22 28.91 11.05
C ARG A 216 9.40 30.08 10.55
N ARG A 217 8.65 29.89 9.46
CA ARG A 217 7.80 30.95 8.88
C ARG A 217 6.69 31.40 9.85
N CYS A 218 6.07 30.46 10.57
CA CYS A 218 5.03 30.79 11.54
C CYS A 218 5.60 31.45 12.78
N ALA A 219 6.77 31.01 13.26
CA ALA A 219 7.48 31.63 14.38
C ALA A 219 7.84 33.09 14.06
N GLU A 220 8.43 33.36 12.90
CA GLU A 220 8.76 34.73 12.46
C GLU A 220 7.52 35.63 12.39
N LYS A 221 6.40 35.08 11.92
CA LYS A 221 5.14 35.82 11.83
C LYS A 221 4.59 36.15 13.22
N GLU A 222 4.67 35.22 14.17
CA GLU A 222 4.16 35.42 15.53
C GLU A 222 5.07 36.35 16.33
N ALA A 223 6.39 36.19 16.25
CA ALA A 223 7.36 37.13 16.80
C ALA A 223 7.13 38.55 16.30
N TRP A 224 6.85 38.71 14.99
CA TRP A 224 6.54 40.03 14.43
C TRP A 224 5.29 40.67 15.04
N LYS A 225 4.22 39.90 15.31
CA LYS A 225 3.02 40.43 15.98
C LYS A 225 3.34 40.86 17.42
N LEU A 226 4.04 40.03 18.18
CA LEU A 226 4.39 40.30 19.57
C LEU A 226 5.30 41.53 19.69
N ARG A 227 6.24 41.72 18.77
CA ARG A 227 7.07 42.94 18.69
C ARG A 227 6.24 44.20 18.48
N ARG A 228 5.15 44.14 17.70
CA ARG A 228 4.24 45.29 17.53
C ARG A 228 3.43 45.62 18.78
N GLU A 229 3.25 44.66 19.66
CA GLU A 229 2.64 44.85 20.98
C GLU A 229 3.64 45.36 22.03
N GLY A 230 4.89 45.61 21.64
CA GLY A 230 5.95 46.08 22.52
C GLY A 230 6.64 44.98 23.34
N LYS A 231 6.44 43.71 22.99
CA LYS A 231 7.15 42.58 23.62
C LYS A 231 8.49 42.35 22.94
N ASP A 232 9.52 42.11 23.75
CA ASP A 232 10.84 41.74 23.26
C ASP A 232 10.90 40.21 23.05
N VAL A 233 10.74 39.79 21.80
CA VAL A 233 10.63 38.36 21.43
C VAL A 233 11.56 38.07 20.26
N GLU A 234 12.35 37.01 20.41
CA GLU A 234 13.18 36.44 19.36
C GLU A 234 12.63 35.09 18.93
N VAL A 235 12.79 34.79 17.64
CA VAL A 235 12.56 33.43 17.15
C VAL A 235 13.83 32.67 17.46
N ASP A 236 13.70 31.67 18.30
CA ASP A 236 14.81 30.81 18.70
C ASP A 236 14.49 29.36 18.29
N GLY A 237 15.53 28.55 18.24
CA GLY A 237 15.46 27.20 17.73
C GLY A 237 15.91 27.06 16.28
N GLY A 238 15.87 25.82 15.84
CA GLY A 238 16.66 25.30 14.73
C GLY A 238 16.77 23.80 14.85
N TRP A 239 16.90 23.29 16.08
CA TRP A 239 16.97 21.88 16.44
C TRP A 239 16.60 21.75 17.93
N SER A 240 15.61 20.93 18.27
CA SER A 240 15.20 20.68 19.67
C SER A 240 16.04 19.57 20.28
N LEU A 241 16.57 19.82 21.49
CA LEU A 241 17.23 18.86 22.38
C LEU A 241 16.20 18.07 23.24
N ALA A 242 14.91 18.41 23.16
CA ALA A 242 13.90 17.90 24.06
C ALA A 242 13.41 16.51 23.64
N SER A 243 13.85 15.53 24.45
CA SER A 243 13.33 14.18 24.64
C SER A 243 13.24 13.25 23.41
N ILE A 244 14.34 12.53 23.19
CA ILE A 244 14.37 11.17 22.59
C ILE A 244 13.31 10.21 23.18
N GLU A 245 12.70 10.54 24.32
CA GLU A 245 11.70 9.72 24.99
C GLU A 245 10.25 9.93 24.49
N SER A 246 9.97 10.95 23.68
CA SER A 246 8.64 11.13 23.09
C SER A 246 8.63 10.75 21.62
N ASP A 247 8.09 9.57 21.30
CA ASP A 247 7.81 9.08 19.93
C ASP A 247 6.73 9.89 19.18
N VAL A 248 6.54 11.16 19.56
CA VAL A 248 5.48 12.02 19.05
C VAL A 248 6.12 13.09 18.17
N PHE A 249 5.88 13.00 16.85
CA PHE A 249 6.19 14.09 15.94
C PHE A 249 5.39 15.33 16.35
N GLU A 250 6.08 16.43 16.60
CA GLU A 250 5.41 17.68 16.91
C GLU A 250 4.89 18.36 15.63
N GLU A 251 3.69 18.92 15.73
CA GLU A 251 3.10 19.71 14.67
C GLU A 251 3.20 21.20 15.00
N CYS A 252 3.41 22.03 13.98
CA CYS A 252 3.36 23.48 14.11
C CYS A 252 1.99 23.92 14.61
N THR A 253 1.96 24.51 15.81
CA THR A 253 0.76 25.01 16.49
C THR A 253 -0.09 25.93 15.60
N SER A 254 0.57 26.68 14.69
CA SER A 254 -0.12 27.62 13.81
C SER A 254 -0.65 27.01 12.50
N CYS A 255 0.03 26.01 11.91
CA CYS A 255 -0.31 25.54 10.55
C CYS A 255 -0.43 24.02 10.39
N GLY A 256 -0.22 23.24 11.46
CA GLY A 256 -0.31 21.78 11.44
C GLY A 256 0.76 21.08 10.59
N LYS A 257 1.83 21.78 10.18
CA LYS A 257 2.97 21.15 9.51
C LYS A 257 3.75 20.32 10.52
N LEU A 258 4.14 19.10 10.11
CA LEU A 258 5.10 18.29 10.86
C LEU A 258 6.44 19.02 10.99
N LEU A 259 6.98 19.05 12.20
CA LEU A 259 8.26 19.67 12.55
C LEU A 259 9.33 18.60 12.75
N GLU A 260 10.58 18.97 12.49
CA GLU A 260 11.74 18.11 12.70
C GLU A 260 12.23 18.21 14.13
N THR A 261 12.26 17.07 14.83
CA THR A 261 12.94 16.88 16.12
C THR A 261 14.30 16.24 15.84
N SER A 262 15.41 16.94 16.09
CA SER A 262 16.75 16.35 16.00
C SER A 262 16.91 15.18 16.95
N VAL A 263 17.41 14.06 16.44
CA VAL A 263 18.01 12.99 17.25
C VAL A 263 19.47 13.38 17.49
N HIS A 264 19.93 13.40 18.74
CA HIS A 264 21.34 13.64 19.04
C HIS A 264 22.23 12.50 18.53
N ASP A 265 23.42 12.90 18.07
CA ASP A 265 24.58 12.09 17.79
C ASP A 265 24.95 11.20 19.01
N PRO A 266 25.16 9.88 18.85
CA PRO A 266 25.67 9.00 19.91
C PRO A 266 27.07 9.36 20.45
N SER A 267 27.74 10.38 19.89
CA SER A 267 29.13 10.75 20.21
C SER A 267 29.35 11.40 21.58
N ASP A 268 28.30 11.73 22.35
CA ASP A 268 28.43 12.22 23.74
C ASP A 268 29.05 11.17 24.71
N TYR A 269 29.44 9.99 24.23
CA TYR A 269 30.21 8.99 24.98
C TYR A 269 31.71 8.91 24.69
N LEU A 270 32.31 9.68 23.77
CA LEU A 270 33.77 9.64 23.59
C LEU A 270 34.41 11.00 23.26
N PRO A 271 35.55 11.35 23.88
CA PRO A 271 36.20 12.64 23.69
C PRO A 271 37.06 12.60 22.41
N PHE A 272 36.68 13.34 21.37
CA PHE A 272 37.60 13.66 20.27
C PHE A 272 37.28 15.03 19.65
N ASP A 273 38.28 15.91 19.66
CA ASP A 273 38.26 17.23 19.04
C ASP A 273 38.27 17.11 17.51
N GLY A 274 37.29 17.72 16.82
CA GLY A 274 37.31 17.82 15.37
C GLY A 274 35.99 18.26 14.76
N VAL A 275 35.90 19.56 14.45
CA VAL A 275 34.78 20.24 13.78
C VAL A 275 34.35 19.55 12.48
N HIS A 276 33.08 19.16 12.36
CA HIS A 276 32.33 19.12 11.10
C HIS A 276 30.83 19.41 11.34
N ASP A 277 30.27 20.24 10.46
CA ASP A 277 28.87 20.71 10.40
C ASP A 277 27.86 19.56 10.49
N GLY A 278 27.02 19.59 11.53
CA GLY A 278 26.02 18.57 11.87
C GLY A 278 24.81 18.54 10.93
N TYR A 279 24.99 17.92 9.78
CA TYR A 279 23.92 17.28 9.01
C TYR A 279 23.90 15.80 9.36
N LEU A 280 22.71 15.22 9.56
CA LEU A 280 22.57 13.80 9.27
C LEU A 280 22.80 13.63 7.77
N THR A 281 23.91 13.02 7.41
CA THR A 281 24.21 12.58 6.06
C THR A 281 23.16 11.58 5.58
N ALA A 282 23.04 11.38 4.27
CA ALA A 282 22.19 10.33 3.71
C ALA A 282 22.52 8.92 4.28
N GLU A 283 23.71 8.76 4.87
CA GLU A 283 24.22 7.57 5.56
C GLU A 283 23.66 7.41 7.00
N GLU A 284 23.15 8.47 7.63
CA GLU A 284 22.64 8.45 9.00
C GLU A 284 21.10 8.38 9.08
N ILE A 285 20.39 8.92 8.07
CA ILE A 285 18.99 8.50 7.77
C ILE A 285 18.95 7.00 7.47
N ALA A 286 20.05 6.52 6.91
CA ALA A 286 20.37 5.13 6.71
C ALA A 286 20.70 4.33 8.00
N MET A 287 20.63 4.95 9.18
CA MET A 287 20.81 4.27 10.47
C MET A 287 19.47 4.12 11.22
N VAL A 288 18.56 5.09 11.09
CA VAL A 288 17.16 4.98 11.57
C VAL A 288 16.38 3.96 10.73
N TYR A 289 16.71 3.89 9.44
CA TYR A 289 16.35 2.83 8.51
C TYR A 289 17.64 2.10 8.13
N ASN A 290 17.95 0.96 8.74
CA ASN A 290 19.24 0.26 8.60
C ASN A 290 19.63 -0.03 7.12
N PHE A 291 20.35 0.89 6.47
CA PHE A 291 20.66 0.93 5.04
C PHE A 291 22.11 0.48 4.76
N GLY A 292 22.83 -0.04 5.75
CA GLY A 292 24.11 -0.72 5.59
C GLY A 292 23.97 -2.24 5.72
N GLU A 293 24.12 -2.97 4.61
CA GLU A 293 24.26 -4.44 4.42
C GLU A 293 23.42 -5.43 5.26
N HIS A 294 22.53 -4.98 6.14
CA HIS A 294 21.69 -5.79 7.00
C HIS A 294 20.25 -5.29 6.96
N SER A 295 19.40 -6.07 6.28
CA SER A 295 17.93 -6.01 6.19
C SER A 295 17.23 -4.81 6.86
N LEU A 296 16.64 -3.95 6.03
CA LEU A 296 15.75 -2.85 6.37
C LEU A 296 14.45 -3.37 7.02
N SER A 297 14.43 -3.60 8.32
CA SER A 297 13.16 -3.80 9.03
C SER A 297 12.57 -2.44 9.40
N LEU A 298 11.39 -2.10 8.88
CA LEU A 298 10.56 -1.04 9.49
C LEU A 298 10.42 -1.35 10.99
N LYS A 299 10.82 -0.43 11.87
CA LYS A 299 10.52 -0.57 13.30
C LYS A 299 9.00 -0.72 13.45
N GLU A 300 8.58 -1.63 14.33
CA GLU A 300 7.16 -1.82 14.67
C GLU A 300 6.54 -0.46 15.03
N GLY A 301 5.45 -0.08 14.36
CA GLY A 301 4.75 1.20 14.58
C GLY A 301 4.76 2.17 13.39
N TYR A 302 5.66 1.98 12.41
CA TYR A 302 5.73 2.88 11.24
C TYR A 302 5.11 2.29 9.97
N ALA A 303 4.87 0.98 9.90
CA ALA A 303 4.39 0.36 8.68
C ALA A 303 2.95 0.78 8.36
N ARG A 304 2.11 0.95 9.39
CA ARG A 304 0.74 1.44 9.20
C ARG A 304 0.71 2.87 8.67
N GLU A 305 1.56 3.74 9.19
CA GLU A 305 1.62 5.15 8.77
C GLU A 305 2.14 5.29 7.34
N ALA A 306 3.14 4.49 7.02
CA ALA A 306 3.63 4.36 5.67
C ALA A 306 2.57 3.77 4.70
N TYR A 307 1.79 2.79 5.16
CA TYR A 307 0.66 2.25 4.40
C TYR A 307 -0.44 3.30 4.20
N ARG A 308 -0.70 4.16 5.19
CA ARG A 308 -1.60 5.30 5.04
C ARG A 308 -1.18 6.19 3.87
N VAL A 309 0.10 6.57 3.82
CA VAL A 309 0.63 7.44 2.75
C VAL A 309 0.49 6.75 1.39
N LEU A 310 0.86 5.46 1.31
CA LEU A 310 0.71 4.66 0.10
C LEU A 310 -0.77 4.57 -0.35
N TRP A 311 -1.67 4.32 0.59
CA TRP A 311 -3.10 4.25 0.34
C TRP A 311 -3.63 5.56 -0.24
N ASP A 312 -3.30 6.70 0.37
CA ASP A 312 -3.74 8.02 -0.10
C ASP A 312 -3.16 8.37 -1.47
N MET A 313 -1.92 7.95 -1.74
CA MET A 313 -1.30 8.13 -3.05
C MET A 313 -2.05 7.38 -4.15
N ILE A 314 -2.49 6.14 -3.87
CA ILE A 314 -3.18 5.29 -4.86
C ILE A 314 -4.68 5.64 -4.97
N TYR A 315 -5.36 5.80 -3.84
CA TYR A 315 -6.82 5.89 -3.76
C TYR A 315 -7.35 7.21 -3.21
N GLY A 316 -6.56 7.96 -2.43
CA GLY A 316 -7.03 9.15 -1.71
C GLY A 316 -7.50 10.31 -2.59
N LYS A 317 -7.11 10.32 -3.88
CA LYS A 317 -7.68 11.26 -4.88
C LYS A 317 -9.15 11.00 -5.21
N ARG A 318 -9.70 9.84 -4.82
CA ARG A 318 -11.10 9.46 -5.07
C ARG A 318 -11.94 9.81 -3.83
N PRO A 319 -13.07 10.50 -3.99
CA PRO A 319 -13.91 10.90 -2.86
C PRO A 319 -14.34 9.71 -1.99
N GLY A 320 -14.13 9.81 -0.68
CA GLY A 320 -14.56 8.80 0.29
C GLY A 320 -13.65 7.56 0.36
N LEU A 321 -12.48 7.60 -0.30
CA LEU A 321 -11.46 6.56 -0.27
C LEU A 321 -10.13 7.05 0.30
N ALA A 322 -10.05 8.27 0.84
CA ALA A 322 -8.85 8.68 1.57
C ALA A 322 -8.72 7.89 2.87
N TRP A 323 -7.51 7.78 3.41
CA TRP A 323 -7.25 7.14 4.69
C TRP A 323 -8.11 7.77 5.80
N ALA A 324 -8.18 9.10 5.82
CA ALA A 324 -8.99 9.85 6.78
C ALA A 324 -10.50 9.52 6.70
N ASP A 325 -10.99 9.05 5.55
CA ASP A 325 -12.38 8.62 5.38
C ASP A 325 -12.66 7.23 5.99
N ASN A 326 -11.61 6.50 6.41
CA ASN A 326 -11.65 5.12 6.89
C ASN A 326 -12.59 4.22 6.05
N PRO A 327 -12.32 4.09 4.72
CA PRO A 327 -13.19 3.37 3.82
C PRO A 327 -13.29 1.89 4.19
N TRP A 328 -14.36 1.25 3.73
CA TRP A 328 -14.46 -0.19 3.74
C TRP A 328 -13.54 -0.79 2.69
N VAL A 329 -12.89 -1.90 3.03
CA VAL A 329 -12.03 -2.66 2.13
C VAL A 329 -12.47 -4.11 2.07
N SER A 330 -12.34 -4.72 0.89
CA SER A 330 -12.40 -6.16 0.74
C SER A 330 -11.01 -6.72 0.94
N VAL A 331 -10.87 -7.63 1.90
CA VAL A 331 -9.64 -8.35 2.19
C VAL A 331 -9.76 -9.76 1.65
N THR A 332 -8.83 -10.14 0.79
CA THR A 332 -8.75 -11.48 0.23
C THR A 332 -7.48 -12.15 0.74
N ALA A 333 -7.63 -13.26 1.46
CA ALA A 333 -6.54 -14.13 1.87
C ALA A 333 -6.42 -15.33 0.93
N TRP A 334 -5.19 -15.80 0.70
CA TRP A 334 -4.88 -16.93 -0.17
C TRP A 334 -3.85 -17.88 0.46
N GLY A 335 -3.78 -19.10 -0.07
CA GLY A 335 -2.84 -20.12 0.40
C GLY A 335 -1.43 -19.97 -0.18
N SER A 336 -0.53 -20.87 0.15
CA SER A 336 0.84 -20.86 -0.40
C SER A 336 0.86 -20.88 -1.93
N MET A 337 1.83 -20.20 -2.52
CA MET A 337 2.04 -20.21 -3.96
C MET A 337 2.54 -21.58 -4.41
N VAL A 338 1.94 -22.11 -5.47
CA VAL A 338 2.30 -23.39 -6.10
C VAL A 338 2.77 -23.13 -7.52
N ALA A 339 3.93 -23.67 -7.90
CA ALA A 339 4.46 -23.55 -9.25
C ALA A 339 3.52 -24.22 -10.29
N ILE A 340 3.45 -23.65 -11.50
CA ILE A 340 2.61 -24.12 -12.62
C ILE A 340 3.42 -24.96 -13.60
#